data_AF-A0A7C4N9E1-F1
#
_entry.id   AF-A0A7C4N9E1-F1
#
_cell.length_a   1.000
_cell.length_b   1.000
_cell.length_c   1.000
_cell.angle_alpha   90.00
_cell.angle_beta   90.00
_cell.angle_gamma   90.00
#
_symmetry.space_group_name_H-M   'P 1'
#
loop_
_entity.id
_entity.type
_entity.pdbx_description
1 polymer ?
#
loop_
_entity_poly.entity_id
_entity_poly.type
_entity_poly.pdbx_seq_one_letter_code
_entity_poly.pdbx_strand_id
1 'polypeptide(L)' 'FALKWMQKDLTYALRAAEELGVPTPVVSLARELYRLAARQGMGDLDFGAVTELVR' A
#
# COMPACT_ATOMS: atom_id res chain seq x y z
N PHE A 1 -10.76 7.21 3.65
CA PHE A 1 -9.35 7.60 3.37
C PHE A 1 -8.95 7.00 2.02
N ALA A 2 -8.43 7.78 1.05
CA ALA A 2 -8.26 7.29 -0.32
C ALA A 2 -7.16 6.22 -0.45
N LEU A 3 -7.40 5.19 -1.28
CA LEU A 3 -6.49 4.07 -1.51
C LEU A 3 -5.10 4.51 -1.97
N LYS A 4 -5.04 5.47 -2.90
CA LYS A 4 -3.77 6.05 -3.38
C LYS A 4 -2.92 6.69 -2.27
N TRP A 5 -3.57 7.24 -1.24
CA TRP A 5 -2.86 7.81 -0.10
C TRP A 5 -2.28 6.72 0.81
N MET A 6 -2.98 5.60 0.98
CA MET A 6 -2.44 4.44 1.69
C MET A 6 -1.20 3.87 1.00
N GLN A 7 -1.24 3.75 -0.34
CA GLN A 7 -0.07 3.35 -1.13
C GLN A 7 1.14 4.29 -0.88
N LYS A 8 0.89 5.61 -0.86
CA LYS A 8 1.90 6.64 -0.59
C LYS A 8 2.46 6.52 0.84
N ASP A 9 1.60 6.35 1.84
CA ASP A 9 2.03 6.21 3.25
C ASP A 9 2.85 4.93 3.48
N LEU A 10 2.49 3.81 2.86
CA LEU A 10 3.30 2.58 2.90
C LEU A 10 4.67 2.75 2.23
N THR A 11 4.76 3.62 1.22
CA THR A 11 6.05 3.97 0.60
C THR A 11 6.92 4.75 1.58
N TYR A 12 6.36 5.66 2.38
CA TYR A 12 7.10 6.35 3.44
C TYR A 12 7.50 5.40 4.57
N ALA A 13 6.62 4.48 4.97
CA ALA A 13 6.93 3.48 6.00
C ALA A 13 8.12 2.59 5.59
N LEU A 14 8.20 2.18 4.31
CA LEU A 14 9.32 1.40 3.80
C LEU A 14 10.64 2.17 3.80
N ARG A 15 10.61 3.46 3.42
CA ARG A 15 11.81 4.32 3.46
C ARG A 15 12.32 4.50 4.89
N ALA A 16 11.42 4.73 5.84
CA ALA A 16 11.79 4.82 7.25
C ALA A 16 12.36 3.49 7.78
N ALA A 17 11.79 2.36 7.36
CA ALA A 17 12.30 1.04 7.74
C ALA A 17 13.69 0.75 7.15
N GLU A 18 13.94 1.18 5.91
CA GLU A 18 15.25 1.11 5.25
C GLU A 18 16.30 1.94 6.01
N GLU A 19 15.98 3.19 6.36
CA GLU A 19 16.86 4.07 7.14
C GLU A 19 17.23 3.49 8.52
N LEU A 20 16.32 2.73 9.13
CA LEU A 20 16.51 2.09 10.43
C LEU A 20 17.07 0.65 10.33
N GLY A 21 17.28 0.12 9.13
CA GLY A 21 17.72 -1.27 8.93
C GLY A 21 16.73 -2.32 9.43
N VAL A 22 15.43 -2.00 9.48
CA VAL A 22 14.37 -2.88 9.98
C VAL A 22 13.69 -3.61 8.81
N PRO A 23 13.79 -4.96 8.73
CA PRO A 23 13.08 -5.71 7.71
C PRO A 23 11.56 -5.62 7.88
N THR A 24 10.85 -5.22 6.83
CA THR A 24 9.38 -5.04 6.83
C THR A 24 8.71 -5.73 5.63
N PRO A 25 8.89 -7.05 5.44
CA PRO A 25 8.39 -7.77 4.26
C PRO A 25 6.87 -7.67 4.09
N VAL A 26 6.11 -7.65 5.19
CA VAL A 26 4.64 -7.51 5.16
C VAL A 26 4.21 -6.11 4.67
N VAL A 27 4.95 -5.06 5.02
CA VAL A 27 4.68 -3.69 4.54
C VAL A 27 4.98 -3.59 3.04
N SER A 28 6.05 -4.25 2.58
CA SER A 28 6.39 -4.31 1.15
C SER A 28 5.30 -5.01 0.35
N LEU A 29 4.81 -6.17 0.84
CA LEU A 29 3.69 -6.88 0.23
C LEU A 29 2.42 -6.02 0.22
N ALA A 30 2.08 -5.37 1.33
CA ALA A 30 0.93 -4.49 1.41
C ALA A 30 1.02 -3.38 0.36
N ARG A 31 2.15 -2.68 0.24
CA ARG A 31 2.34 -1.62 -0.76
C ARG A 31 2.08 -2.13 -2.18
N GLU A 32 2.53 -3.35 -2.51
CA GLU A 32 2.28 -3.95 -3.83
C GLU A 32 0.81 -4.24 -4.09
N LEU A 33 0.06 -4.72 -3.08
CA LEU A 33 -1.40 -4.91 -3.20
C LEU A 33 -2.11 -3.57 -3.42
N TYR A 34 -1.75 -2.53 -2.65
CA TYR A 34 -2.31 -1.18 -2.87
C TYR A 34 -1.95 -0.62 -4.25
N ARG A 35 -0.73 -0.84 -4.73
CA ARG A 35 -0.31 -0.45 -6.08
C ARG A 35 -1.11 -1.18 -7.16
N LEU A 36 -1.40 -2.46 -6.97
CA LEU A 36 -2.20 -3.25 -7.90
C LEU A 36 -3.66 -2.77 -7.93
N ALA A 37 -4.28 -2.54 -6.77
CA ALA A 37 -5.65 -2.03 -6.68
C ALA A 37 -5.78 -0.63 -7.31
N ALA A 38 -4.81 0.26 -7.06
CA ALA A 38 -4.77 1.58 -7.70
C ALA A 38 -4.72 1.48 -9.24
N ARG A 39 -3.94 0.51 -9.78
CA ARG A 39 -3.90 0.23 -11.23
C ARG A 39 -5.20 -0.32 -11.80
N GLN A 40 -6.06 -0.92 -10.98
CA GLN A 40 -7.41 -1.35 -11.36
C GLN A 40 -8.45 -0.23 -11.25
N GLY A 41 -8.03 1.03 -11.08
CA GLY A 41 -8.93 2.19 -11.02
C GLY A 41 -9.51 2.47 -9.64
N MET A 42 -9.06 1.77 -8.59
CA MET A 42 -9.58 1.93 -7.23
C MET A 42 -8.92 3.07 -6.44
N GLY A 43 -8.01 3.84 -7.06
CA GLY A 43 -7.15 4.80 -6.36
C GLY A 43 -7.88 5.88 -5.54
N ASP A 44 -9.05 6.31 -6.00
CA ASP A 44 -9.88 7.32 -5.34
C ASP A 44 -10.96 6.74 -4.42
N LEU A 45 -11.11 5.41 -4.39
CA LEU A 45 -11.98 4.72 -3.44
C LEU A 45 -11.35 4.71 -2.05
N ASP A 46 -12.13 4.30 -1.05
CA ASP A 46 -11.59 4.05 0.29
C ASP A 46 -10.50 2.96 0.24
N PHE A 47 -9.48 3.08 1.08
CA PHE A 47 -8.38 2.12 1.17
C PHE A 47 -8.85 0.67 1.41
N GLY A 48 -10.02 0.48 2.02
CA GLY A 48 -10.66 -0.84 2.16
C GLY A 48 -10.97 -1.54 0.83
N ALA A 49 -11.04 -0.82 -0.29
CA ALA A 49 -11.24 -1.39 -1.63
C ALA A 49 -10.12 -2.36 -2.05
N VAL A 50 -8.96 -2.34 -1.38
CA VAL A 50 -7.90 -3.34 -1.59
C VAL A 50 -8.38 -4.78 -1.34
N THR A 51 -9.42 -4.98 -0.52
CA THR A 51 -9.99 -6.30 -0.23
C THR A 51 -10.64 -6.95 -1.46
N GLU A 52 -11.04 -6.16 -2.46
CA GLU A 52 -11.58 -6.66 -3.72
C GLU A 52 -10.52 -7.37 -4.58
N LEU A 53 -9.22 -7.23 -4.29
CA LEU A 53 -8.16 -8.01 -4.96
C LEU A 53 -8.08 -9.47 -4.52
N VAL A 54 -8.64 -9.79 -3.35
CA VAL A 54 -8.56 -11.13 -2.73
C VAL A 54 -9.93 -11.77 -2.55
N ARG A 55 -10.97 -11.13 -3.11
CA ARG A 55 -12.31 -11.68 -3.23
C ARG A 55 -12.37 -12.60 -4.45
#